data_AF-A0A6A6K8Y4-F1
#
_entry.id   AF-A0A6A6K8Y4-F1
#
_cell.length_a   1.000
_cell.length_b   1.000
_cell.length_c   1.000
_cell.angle_alpha   90.00
_cell.angle_beta   90.00
_cell.angle_gamma   90.00
#
_symmetry.space_group_name_H-M   'P 1'
#
loop_
_entity.id
_entity.type
_entity.pdbx_description
1 polymer ?
#
loop_
_entity_poly.entity_id
_entity_poly.type
_entity_poly.pdbx_seq_one_letter_code
_entity_poly.pdbx_strand_id
1 'polypeptide(L)'
;MLYGVTPFKGANRKDTFFKILTKSPDLVGEATPLRDLIGKLLVKDPKSRIKAEEIKRHEFFEGIDWALILQMARPPYIPPASYEFWEKEGKEGTMKIDVESFVQRIFSGNEGEKEEKVTNQEDETTETRVQKKSVSSKLQSLVGVHALEE
;
A
#
# COMPACT_ATOMS: atom_id res chain seq x y z
N MET A 1 -13.67 -13.41 6.68
CA MET A 1 -13.80 -12.45 5.56
C MET A 1 -14.74 -13.05 4.53
N LEU A 2 -15.71 -12.30 4.00
CA LEU A 2 -16.76 -12.85 3.12
C LEU A 2 -16.45 -12.71 1.61
N TYR A 3 -16.04 -11.52 1.16
CA TYR A 3 -15.99 -11.21 -0.29
C TYR A 3 -14.59 -11.19 -0.90
N GLY A 4 -13.52 -11.18 -0.10
CA GLY A 4 -12.13 -11.05 -0.59
C GLY A 4 -11.79 -9.70 -1.25
N VAL A 5 -12.80 -8.85 -1.53
CA VAL A 5 -12.66 -7.50 -2.07
C VAL A 5 -13.20 -6.46 -1.08
N THR A 6 -12.80 -5.21 -1.25
CA THR A 6 -13.26 -4.11 -0.38
C THR A 6 -14.61 -3.56 -0.84
N PRO A 7 -15.54 -3.24 0.08
CA PRO A 7 -16.92 -2.85 -0.27
C PRO A 7 -17.07 -1.47 -0.94
N PHE A 8 -16.00 -0.66 -0.99
CA PHE A 8 -16.02 0.71 -1.54
C PHE A 8 -15.01 0.91 -2.67
N LYS A 9 -14.57 -0.15 -3.34
CA LYS A 9 -13.56 -0.05 -4.40
C LYS A 9 -14.00 0.90 -5.52
N GLY A 10 -13.21 1.94 -5.77
CA GLY A 10 -13.36 2.85 -6.90
C GLY A 10 -12.30 2.64 -7.97
N ALA A 11 -12.48 3.26 -9.14
CA ALA A 11 -11.51 3.20 -10.24
C ALA A 11 -10.18 3.89 -9.88
N ASN A 12 -10.24 4.91 -9.02
CA ASN A 12 -9.09 5.62 -8.47
C ASN A 12 -9.31 5.96 -6.99
N ARG A 13 -8.31 6.55 -6.35
CA ARG A 13 -8.34 6.90 -4.92
C ARG A 13 -9.45 7.91 -4.59
N LYS A 14 -9.67 8.93 -5.44
CA LYS A 14 -10.71 9.95 -5.22
C LYS A 14 -12.11 9.31 -5.27
N ASP A 15 -12.36 8.47 -6.26
CA ASP A 15 -13.61 7.72 -6.39
C ASP A 15 -13.83 6.77 -5.20
N THR A 16 -12.78 6.08 -4.74
CA THR A 16 -12.86 5.22 -3.55
C THR A 16 -13.29 6.01 -2.31
N PHE A 17 -12.69 7.18 -2.05
CA PHE A 17 -13.10 8.02 -0.92
C PHE A 17 -14.54 8.54 -1.07
N PHE A 18 -14.92 8.96 -2.27
CA PHE A 18 -16.28 9.38 -2.54
C PHE A 18 -17.29 8.26 -2.21
N LYS A 19 -17.00 7.02 -2.62
CA LYS A 19 -17.81 5.84 -2.29
C LYS A 19 -17.86 5.57 -0.79
N ILE A 20 -16.72 5.66 -0.08
CA ILE A 20 -16.68 5.51 1.39
C ILE A 20 -17.59 6.53 2.08
N LEU A 21 -17.65 7.76 1.60
CA LEU A 21 -18.45 8.82 2.25
C LEU A 21 -19.93 8.75 1.88
N THR A 22 -20.26 8.38 0.64
CA THR A 22 -21.62 8.61 0.09
C THR A 22 -22.39 7.36 -0.25
N LYS A 23 -21.73 6.25 -0.58
CA LYS A 23 -22.39 5.03 -1.05
C LYS A 23 -22.57 4.02 0.09
N SER A 24 -23.67 3.28 0.03
CA SER A 24 -23.84 2.06 0.81
C SER A 24 -22.80 1.01 0.37
N PRO A 25 -22.37 0.11 1.29
CA PRO A 25 -21.45 -0.96 0.92
C PRO A 25 -22.12 -1.89 -0.09
N ASP A 26 -21.36 -2.30 -1.11
CA ASP A 26 -21.84 -3.28 -2.10
C ASP A 26 -21.72 -4.69 -1.51
N LEU A 27 -22.85 -5.23 -1.04
CA LEU A 27 -22.96 -6.54 -0.42
C LEU A 27 -23.85 -7.43 -1.31
N VAL A 28 -23.24 -8.19 -2.21
CA VAL A 28 -23.96 -9.05 -3.17
C VAL A 28 -24.41 -10.35 -2.51
N GLY A 29 -25.67 -10.77 -2.72
CA GLY A 29 -26.24 -12.07 -2.35
C GLY A 29 -27.37 -12.00 -1.31
N GLU A 30 -27.85 -13.16 -0.86
CA GLU A 30 -28.96 -13.30 0.11
C GLU A 30 -28.73 -12.60 1.46
N ALA A 31 -29.79 -12.21 2.17
CA ALA A 31 -29.65 -11.68 3.52
C ALA A 31 -29.08 -12.77 4.46
N THR A 32 -27.97 -12.47 5.14
CA THR A 32 -27.37 -13.35 6.15
C THR A 32 -27.04 -12.52 7.39
N PRO A 33 -26.95 -13.14 8.60
CA PRO A 33 -26.55 -12.44 9.81
C PRO A 33 -25.21 -11.69 9.66
N LEU A 34 -24.28 -12.23 8.88
CA LEU A 34 -23.01 -11.57 8.58
C LEU A 34 -23.18 -10.32 7.71
N ARG A 35 -23.99 -10.40 6.64
CA ARG A 35 -24.25 -9.25 5.76
C ARG A 35 -24.97 -8.14 6.51
N ASP A 36 -25.91 -8.48 7.38
CA ASP A 36 -26.59 -7.53 8.26
C ASP A 36 -25.60 -6.83 9.21
N LEU A 37 -24.73 -7.60 9.88
CA LEU A 37 -23.68 -7.05 10.74
C LEU A 37 -22.75 -6.09 9.98
N ILE A 38 -22.30 -6.47 8.78
CA ILE A 38 -21.46 -5.62 7.92
C ILE A 38 -22.18 -4.31 7.57
N GLY A 39 -23.47 -4.38 7.25
CA GLY A 39 -24.31 -3.21 7.00
C GLY A 39 -24.33 -2.25 8.19
N LYS A 40 -24.55 -2.76 9.39
CA LYS A 40 -24.57 -1.99 10.65
C LYS A 40 -23.21 -1.40 11.04
N LEU A 41 -22.11 -2.09 10.73
CA LEU A 41 -20.74 -1.61 10.95
C LEU A 41 -20.36 -0.47 10.01
N LEU A 42 -20.88 -0.47 8.78
CA LEU A 42 -20.52 0.48 7.72
C LEU A 42 -21.51 1.65 7.59
N VAL A 43 -22.35 1.86 8.62
CA VAL A 43 -23.19 3.06 8.76
C VAL A 43 -22.32 4.30 8.85
N LYS A 44 -22.68 5.32 8.06
CA LYS A 44 -21.88 6.55 7.90
C LYS A 44 -21.85 7.40 9.16
N ASP A 45 -23.02 7.63 9.75
CA ASP A 45 -23.14 8.34 11.00
C ASP A 45 -22.56 7.51 12.16
N PRO A 46 -21.52 7.99 12.86
CA PRO A 46 -20.92 7.25 13.97
C PRO A 46 -21.87 7.04 15.15
N LYS A 47 -22.89 7.89 15.34
CA LYS A 47 -23.81 7.78 16.49
C LYS A 47 -24.79 6.63 16.34
N SER A 48 -25.23 6.36 15.11
CA SER A 48 -26.11 5.24 14.74
C SER A 48 -25.37 3.95 14.40
N ARG A 49 -24.03 3.99 14.28
CA ARG A 49 -23.21 2.80 14.04
C ARG A 49 -23.26 1.86 15.25
N ILE A 50 -23.38 0.56 14.98
CA ILE A 50 -23.38 -0.49 16.00
C ILE A 50 -22.12 -0.42 16.89
N LYS A 51 -22.30 -0.65 18.18
CA LYS A 51 -21.23 -0.56 19.19
C LYS A 51 -20.74 -1.94 19.64
N ALA A 52 -19.60 -1.98 20.34
CA ALA A 52 -18.95 -3.23 20.79
C ALA A 52 -19.90 -4.22 21.49
N GLU A 53 -20.74 -3.76 22.41
CA GLU A 53 -21.69 -4.63 23.13
C GLU A 53 -22.79 -5.20 22.25
N GLU A 54 -23.24 -4.44 21.25
CA GLU A 54 -24.22 -4.88 20.26
C GLU A 54 -23.57 -5.83 19.23
N ILE A 55 -22.32 -5.59 18.86
CA ILE A 55 -21.52 -6.47 17.99
C ILE A 55 -21.41 -7.85 18.65
N LYS A 56 -21.03 -7.92 19.93
CA LYS A 56 -20.87 -9.18 20.66
C LYS A 56 -22.15 -10.01 20.76
N ARG A 57 -23.31 -9.34 20.79
CA ARG A 57 -24.64 -9.98 20.93
C ARG A 57 -25.32 -10.24 19.58
N HIS A 58 -24.67 -9.91 18.46
CA HIS A 58 -25.23 -10.11 17.14
C HIS A 58 -25.41 -11.60 16.84
N GLU A 59 -26.47 -11.95 16.11
CA GLU A 59 -26.77 -13.32 15.65
C GLU A 59 -25.60 -13.97 14.89
N PHE A 60 -24.75 -13.15 14.27
CA PHE A 60 -23.55 -13.65 13.59
C PHE A 60 -22.54 -14.31 14.54
N PHE A 61 -22.51 -13.88 15.80
CA PHE A 61 -21.63 -14.42 16.84
C PHE A 61 -22.41 -15.26 17.86
N GLU A 62 -23.60 -15.74 17.50
CA GLU A 62 -24.37 -16.65 18.34
C GLU A 62 -23.54 -17.92 18.65
N GLY A 63 -23.55 -18.34 19.92
CA GLY A 63 -22.78 -19.50 20.39
C GLY A 63 -21.32 -19.22 20.74
N ILE A 64 -20.83 -17.98 20.61
CA ILE A 64 -19.47 -17.60 21.04
C ILE A 64 -19.50 -17.11 22.49
N ASP A 65 -18.73 -17.77 23.35
CA ASP A 65 -18.41 -17.24 24.68
C ASP A 65 -17.18 -16.32 24.61
N TRP A 66 -17.44 -15.02 24.71
CA TRP A 66 -16.42 -13.98 24.69
C TRP A 66 -15.43 -14.05 25.87
N ALA A 67 -15.80 -14.68 26.99
CA ALA A 67 -14.90 -14.89 28.13
C ALA A 67 -13.88 -16.02 27.87
N LEU A 68 -14.24 -16.98 27.01
CA LEU A 68 -13.42 -18.17 26.71
C LEU A 68 -12.76 -18.12 25.33
N ILE A 69 -12.96 -17.06 24.55
CA ILE A 69 -12.43 -16.95 23.18
C ILE A 69 -10.90 -17.09 23.10
N LEU A 70 -10.18 -16.68 24.15
CA LEU A 70 -8.72 -16.83 24.23
C LEU A 70 -8.27 -18.26 24.58
N GLN A 71 -9.18 -19.09 25.07
CA GLN A 71 -8.93 -20.49 25.43
C GLN A 71 -9.34 -21.46 24.31
N MET A 72 -9.64 -20.95 23.10
CA MET A 72 -9.99 -21.79 21.95
C MET A 72 -8.89 -22.82 21.68
N ALA A 73 -9.26 -24.10 21.77
CA ALA A 73 -8.31 -25.22 21.71
C ALA A 73 -7.55 -25.32 20.38
N ARG A 74 -8.17 -24.91 19.26
CA ARG A 74 -7.54 -24.95 17.94
C ARG A 74 -8.14 -23.88 17.00
N PRO A 75 -7.34 -22.94 16.47
CA PRO A 75 -7.80 -22.01 15.45
C PRO A 75 -8.24 -22.75 14.16
N PRO A 76 -9.23 -22.24 13.40
CA PRO A 76 -9.69 -22.87 12.16
C PRO A 76 -8.61 -22.99 11.07
N TYR A 77 -7.61 -22.12 11.11
CA TYR A 77 -6.48 -22.15 10.18
C TYR A 77 -5.17 -22.11 10.99
N ILE A 78 -4.33 -23.10 10.75
CA ILE A 78 -2.96 -23.17 11.27
C ILE A 78 -2.04 -23.17 10.05
N PRO A 79 -1.21 -22.12 9.86
CA PRO A 79 -0.24 -22.10 8.77
C PRO A 79 0.70 -23.32 8.87
N PRO A 80 1.13 -23.89 7.73
CA PRO A 80 2.14 -24.94 7.74
C PRO A 80 3.43 -24.41 8.38
N ALA A 81 4.10 -25.24 9.17
CA ALA A 81 5.41 -24.92 9.72
C ALA A 81 6.39 -24.74 8.56
N SER A 82 6.87 -23.52 8.36
CA SER A 82 7.68 -23.12 7.20
C SER A 82 9.08 -23.75 7.16
N TYR A 83 9.41 -24.70 8.03
CA TYR A 83 10.77 -25.23 8.12
C TYR A 83 11.19 -26.09 6.92
N GLU A 84 10.23 -26.71 6.21
CA GLU A 84 10.57 -27.47 5.00
C GLU A 84 10.66 -26.61 3.73
N PHE A 85 10.18 -25.36 3.76
CA PHE A 85 10.20 -24.46 2.60
C PHE A 85 11.54 -23.73 2.45
N TRP A 86 12.23 -23.42 3.57
CA TRP A 86 13.52 -22.73 3.54
C TRP A 86 14.74 -23.67 3.45
N GLU A 87 14.57 -24.98 3.64
CA GLU A 87 15.67 -25.96 3.45
C GLU A 87 15.77 -26.52 2.02
N LYS A 88 14.66 -26.54 1.25
CA LYS A 88 14.66 -27.11 -0.11
C LYS A 88 15.11 -26.14 -1.20
N GLU A 89 15.03 -24.83 -0.98
CA GLU A 89 15.52 -23.78 -1.89
C GLU A 89 16.82 -23.14 -1.35
N GLY A 90 17.73 -24.00 -0.88
CA GLY A 90 19.05 -23.62 -0.39
C GLY A 90 20.10 -23.42 -1.50
N LYS A 91 19.73 -23.25 -2.77
CA LYS A 91 20.63 -22.85 -3.86
C LYS A 91 19.85 -22.03 -4.91
N GLU A 92 20.26 -20.78 -5.05
CA GLU A 92 19.84 -19.79 -6.05
C GLU A 92 18.57 -18.98 -5.72
N GLY A 93 18.76 -17.79 -5.15
CA GLY A 93 17.81 -16.68 -5.35
C GLY A 93 17.28 -15.96 -4.11
N THR A 94 17.67 -16.32 -2.89
CA THR A 94 17.38 -15.45 -1.74
C THR A 94 18.33 -14.25 -1.79
N MET A 95 17.89 -13.16 -2.43
CA MET A 95 18.43 -11.85 -2.06
C MET A 95 18.11 -11.67 -0.58
N LYS A 96 19.10 -11.99 0.28
CA LYS A 96 19.08 -11.67 1.69
C LYS A 96 18.90 -10.16 1.77
N ILE A 97 17.68 -9.71 1.97
CA ILE A 97 17.40 -8.32 2.28
C ILE A 97 17.98 -8.13 3.68
N ASP A 98 19.18 -7.58 3.71
CA ASP A 98 19.79 -7.14 4.94
C ASP A 98 18.98 -5.95 5.46
N VAL A 99 18.09 -6.26 6.40
CA VAL A 99 17.18 -5.30 7.02
C VAL A 99 17.99 -4.18 7.69
N GLU A 100 19.18 -4.50 8.20
CA GLU A 100 20.04 -3.54 8.89
C GLU A 100 20.58 -2.47 7.94
N SER A 101 21.11 -2.87 6.78
CA SER A 101 21.57 -1.90 5.77
C SER A 101 20.43 -1.11 5.12
N PHE A 102 19.24 -1.70 5.00
CA PHE A 102 18.05 -0.97 4.53
C PHE A 102 17.64 0.13 5.52
N VAL A 103 17.62 -0.19 6.82
CA VAL A 103 17.30 0.78 7.89
C VAL A 103 18.36 1.88 7.94
N GLN A 104 19.66 1.55 7.89
CA GLN A 104 20.72 2.57 7.81
C GLN A 104 20.55 3.49 6.60
N ARG A 105 20.25 2.97 5.41
CA ARG A 105 20.06 3.81 4.22
C ARG A 105 18.91 4.82 4.37
N ILE A 106 17.80 4.42 4.99
CA ILE A 106 16.62 5.28 5.16
C ILE A 106 16.82 6.32 6.26
N PHE A 107 17.50 5.95 7.36
CA PHE A 107 17.58 6.78 8.55
C PHE A 107 18.93 7.52 8.73
N SER A 108 19.99 7.15 8.01
CA SER A 108 21.31 7.82 8.10
C SER A 108 21.50 8.98 7.12
N GLY A 109 20.46 9.36 6.37
CA GLY A 109 20.50 10.47 5.40
C GLY A 109 20.34 11.86 6.03
N ASN A 110 21.26 12.26 6.92
CA ASN A 110 21.53 13.67 7.20
C ASN A 110 22.95 13.85 7.77
N GLU A 111 23.98 13.74 6.93
CA GLU A 111 25.25 14.50 7.01
C GLU A 111 26.22 14.11 5.87
N GLY A 112 26.62 15.11 5.07
CA GLY A 112 27.95 15.16 4.42
C GLY A 112 28.18 14.35 3.14
N GLU A 113 28.25 15.06 2.01
CA GLU A 113 28.86 14.61 0.76
C GLU A 113 30.32 14.11 0.97
N LYS A 114 30.64 12.91 0.46
CA LYS A 114 31.99 12.55 -0.03
C LYS A 114 31.88 11.58 -1.19
N GLU A 115 32.29 12.04 -2.36
CA GLU A 115 32.61 11.22 -3.53
C GLU A 115 33.86 10.39 -3.22
N GLU A 116 33.83 9.07 -3.47
CA GLU A 116 35.06 8.33 -3.76
C GLU A 116 34.83 7.20 -4.77
N LYS A 117 35.74 7.17 -5.75
CA LYS A 117 35.78 6.36 -6.96
C LYS A 117 35.93 4.86 -6.67
N VAL A 118 35.26 4.04 -7.48
CA VAL A 118 35.84 2.75 -7.92
C VAL A 118 35.76 2.67 -9.44
N THR A 119 36.93 2.45 -10.02
CA THR A 119 37.28 2.50 -11.44
C THR A 119 36.90 1.22 -12.18
N ASN A 120 36.40 1.43 -13.40
CA ASN A 120 36.28 0.60 -14.62
C ASN A 120 36.59 -0.90 -14.56
N GLN A 121 35.69 -1.70 -15.15
CA GLN A 121 36.03 -2.43 -16.37
C GLN A 121 34.92 -2.24 -17.40
N GLU A 122 35.36 -1.90 -18.60
CA GLU A 122 34.62 -1.50 -19.78
C GLU A 122 34.03 -2.72 -20.48
N ASP A 123 32.78 -2.63 -20.93
CA ASP A 123 32.38 -3.22 -22.21
C ASP A 123 31.37 -2.28 -22.89
N GLU A 124 31.80 -1.81 -24.05
CA GLU A 124 31.07 -1.14 -25.14
C GLU A 124 29.71 -1.82 -25.43
N THR A 125 28.63 -1.20 -25.93
CA THR A 125 28.44 0.00 -26.77
C THR A 125 26.93 0.31 -26.87
N THR A 126 26.62 1.51 -27.37
CA THR A 126 25.33 2.00 -27.94
C THR A 126 24.34 2.74 -27.03
N GLU A 127 24.72 3.98 -26.74
CA GLU A 127 23.97 5.24 -26.94
C GLU A 127 22.44 5.21 -27.11
N THR A 128 21.73 5.90 -26.20
CA THR A 128 20.82 7.02 -26.58
C THR A 128 20.62 7.93 -25.36
N ARG A 129 21.33 9.06 -25.35
CA ARG A 129 21.28 10.08 -24.28
C ARG A 129 20.37 11.24 -24.71
N VAL A 130 19.17 11.31 -24.14
CA VAL A 130 18.37 12.54 -24.11
C VAL A 130 19.00 13.50 -23.09
N GLN A 131 19.75 14.50 -23.57
CA GLN A 131 20.32 15.55 -22.73
C GLN A 131 19.23 16.57 -22.34
N LYS A 132 18.79 16.55 -21.08
CA LYS A 132 18.29 17.76 -20.41
C LYS A 132 19.49 18.53 -19.88
N LYS A 133 19.88 19.61 -20.56
CA LYS A 133 20.76 20.65 -20.01
C LYS A 133 19.89 21.80 -19.50
N SER A 134 19.66 21.80 -18.19
CA SER A 134 19.69 23.03 -17.38
C SER A 134 21.18 23.33 -17.16
N VAL A 135 21.73 24.54 -17.13
CA VAL A 135 21.22 25.82 -16.69
C VAL A 135 22.11 26.90 -17.34
N SER A 136 21.55 28.11 -17.51
CA SER A 136 22.16 29.38 -17.11
C SER A 136 23.63 29.65 -17.46
N SER A 137 23.85 30.57 -18.40
CA SER A 137 24.20 31.97 -18.06
C SER A 137 25.02 32.61 -19.18
N LYS A 138 24.77 33.92 -19.36
CA LYS A 138 25.63 34.91 -20.03
C LYS A 138 25.77 34.74 -21.55
N LEU A 139 25.69 35.77 -22.38
CA LEU A 139 25.64 37.22 -22.24
C LEU A 139 25.20 37.76 -23.62
N GLN A 140 24.35 38.77 -23.59
CA GLN A 140 24.38 40.00 -24.39
C GLN A 140 24.57 39.98 -25.91
N SER A 141 23.90 40.98 -26.50
CA SER A 141 23.94 41.48 -27.88
C SER A 141 23.05 40.67 -28.83
N LEU A 142 22.21 41.26 -29.69
CA LEU A 142 22.30 42.58 -30.30
C LEU A 142 20.92 42.89 -30.94
N VAL A 143 20.34 44.05 -30.61
CA VAL A 143 19.63 45.02 -31.48
C VAL A 143 18.61 44.53 -32.54
N GLY A 144 17.45 45.18 -32.56
CA GLY A 144 16.60 45.39 -33.75
C GLY A 144 15.14 44.99 -33.52
N VAL A 145 14.26 45.87 -33.05
CA VAL A 145 13.51 46.85 -33.87
C VAL A 145 12.89 46.21 -35.13
N HIS A 146 11.60 45.87 -35.07
CA HIS A 146 10.61 46.48 -35.98
C HIS A 146 9.17 46.14 -35.54
N ALA A 147 8.39 47.21 -35.31
CA ALA A 147 6.93 47.25 -35.40
C ALA A 147 6.51 47.48 -36.87
N LEU A 148 5.20 47.56 -37.16
CA LEU A 148 4.51 47.71 -38.47
C LEU A 148 4.12 46.34 -39.06
N GLU A 149 2.87 46.06 -39.46
CA GLU A 149 1.69 46.83 -39.93
C GLU A 149 0.44 45.99 -39.54
N GLU A 150 -0.80 46.46 -39.35
CA GLU A 150 -1.55 47.67 -39.72
C GLU A 150 -2.50 48.09 -38.57
#